data_AF-Q2RPA7-F1
#
_entry.id   AF-Q2RPA7-F1
#
_cell.length_a   1.000
_cell.length_b   1.000
_cell.length_c   1.000
_cell.angle_alpha   90.00
_cell.angle_beta   90.00
_cell.angle_gamma   90.00
#
_symmetry.space_group_name_H-M   'P 1'
#
loop_
_entity.id
_entity.type
_entity.pdbx_description
1 polymer ?
#
loop_
_entity_poly.entity_id
_entity_poly.type
_entity_poly.pdbx_seq_one_letter_code
_entity_poly.pdbx_strand_id
1 'polypeptide(L)'
;MISLALAAETAEHGGEAASHGGLFADPAFWVSIAFLMVVGFVYIKAKNKILGALDGRGAAVKAKLDEARKLRDDAQALLAEYQRRQRDAMKEADEIIRHAKDEAARLRAKAEADLEASIRRREQQAVDRIAQAEAQALAQVRNEAVDVAVSAARSLMAGSLAKADQNRLIDAAIADLPGKLH
;
A
#
# COMPACT_ATOMS: atom_id res chain seq x y z
N MET A 1 -42.46 -45.27 -25.57
CA MET A 1 -42.51 -46.06 -24.32
C MET A 1 -43.91 -45.93 -23.73
N ILE A 2 -44.64 -47.05 -23.69
CA ILE A 2 -45.92 -47.31 -22.99
C ILE A 2 -47.13 -46.57 -23.63
N SER A 3 -48.17 -47.16 -24.23
CA SER A 3 -48.72 -48.52 -24.44
C SER A 3 -49.69 -48.40 -25.64
N LEU A 4 -49.78 -49.30 -26.63
CA LEU A 4 -50.18 -50.71 -26.61
C LEU A 4 -51.60 -50.95 -26.05
N ALA A 5 -52.37 -51.76 -26.80
CA ALA A 5 -53.64 -52.40 -26.42
C ALA A 5 -54.87 -51.46 -26.39
N LEU A 6 -56.04 -51.79 -26.91
CA LEU A 6 -56.64 -53.01 -27.46
C LEU A 6 -58.10 -52.63 -27.79
N ALA A 7 -58.76 -53.44 -28.62
CA ALA A 7 -60.21 -53.43 -28.89
C ALA A 7 -60.72 -52.44 -29.95
N ALA A 8 -60.32 -52.71 -31.19
CA ALA A 8 -61.20 -52.56 -32.33
C ALA A 8 -61.79 -53.95 -32.63
N GLU A 9 -62.95 -54.29 -32.08
CA GLU A 9 -63.72 -55.46 -32.54
C GLU A 9 -65.15 -55.40 -31.97
N THR A 10 -66.14 -55.58 -32.87
CA THR A 10 -67.56 -55.91 -32.62
C THR A 10 -68.40 -54.80 -31.95
N ALA A 11 -69.66 -54.53 -32.31
CA ALA A 11 -70.66 -55.35 -32.97
C ALA A 11 -71.76 -54.44 -33.56
N GLU A 12 -72.21 -54.80 -34.77
CA GLU A 12 -73.63 -54.95 -35.13
C GLU A 12 -74.51 -53.68 -35.09
N HIS A 13 -74.71 -53.10 -36.28
CA HIS A 13 -75.81 -52.19 -36.60
C HIS A 13 -77.14 -52.97 -36.60
N GLY A 14 -77.85 -52.96 -35.47
CA GLY A 14 -79.24 -53.38 -35.37
C GLY A 14 -80.17 -52.16 -35.43
N GLY A 15 -80.55 -51.76 -36.64
CA GLY A 15 -81.66 -50.83 -36.87
C GLY A 15 -83.01 -51.54 -36.81
N GLU A 16 -84.04 -50.75 -36.53
CA GLU A 16 -85.48 -51.10 -36.52
C GLU A 16 -86.00 -51.80 -35.26
N ALA A 17 -86.68 -51.03 -34.40
CA ALA A 17 -88.15 -51.08 -34.34
C ALA A 17 -88.68 -50.19 -33.21
N ALA A 18 -89.58 -49.28 -33.59
CA ALA A 18 -90.79 -48.91 -32.86
C ALA A 18 -90.78 -49.03 -31.32
N SER A 19 -90.75 -47.89 -30.63
CA SER A 19 -91.87 -47.47 -29.78
C SER A 19 -91.56 -46.14 -29.10
N HIS A 20 -92.54 -45.24 -29.11
CA HIS A 20 -92.55 -44.05 -28.28
C HIS A 20 -92.71 -44.46 -26.80
N GLY A 21 -91.62 -44.92 -26.19
CA GLY A 21 -91.46 -45.11 -24.75
C GLY A 21 -90.38 -44.15 -24.25
N GLY A 22 -90.68 -43.39 -23.19
CA GLY A 22 -89.88 -42.21 -22.78
C GLY A 22 -88.37 -42.44 -22.70
N LEU A 23 -87.61 -41.37 -22.91
CA LEU A 23 -86.13 -41.26 -22.97
C LEU A 23 -85.33 -42.12 -21.97
N PHE A 24 -85.95 -42.60 -20.90
CA PHE A 24 -85.35 -43.42 -19.85
C PHE A 24 -85.27 -44.93 -20.17
N ALA A 25 -85.94 -45.43 -21.21
CA ALA A 25 -85.94 -46.87 -21.56
C ALA A 25 -84.95 -47.27 -22.67
N ASP A 26 -84.37 -46.29 -23.37
CA ASP A 26 -83.41 -46.52 -24.46
C ASP A 26 -82.00 -46.73 -23.89
N PRO A 27 -81.33 -47.89 -24.14
CA PRO A 27 -79.94 -48.10 -23.76
C PRO A 27 -79.00 -46.99 -24.22
N ALA A 28 -79.28 -46.35 -25.36
CA ALA A 28 -78.47 -45.25 -25.88
C ALA A 28 -78.46 -44.03 -24.94
N PHE A 29 -79.55 -43.75 -24.22
CA PHE A 29 -79.60 -42.65 -23.25
C PHE A 29 -78.64 -42.87 -22.08
N TRP A 30 -78.62 -44.08 -21.50
CA TRP A 30 -77.68 -44.42 -20.43
C TRP A 30 -76.22 -44.43 -20.91
N VAL A 31 -75.95 -44.89 -22.14
CA VAL A 31 -74.61 -44.81 -22.73
C VAL A 31 -74.17 -43.35 -22.91
N SER A 32 -75.07 -42.46 -23.36
CA SER A 32 -74.77 -41.03 -23.50
C SER A 32 -74.46 -40.34 -22.17
N ILE A 33 -75.19 -40.69 -21.09
CA ILE A 33 -74.92 -40.21 -19.73
C ILE A 33 -73.57 -40.71 -19.23
N ALA A 34 -73.28 -42.00 -19.41
CA ALA A 34 -71.99 -42.57 -19.04
C ALA A 34 -70.84 -41.90 -19.81
N PHE A 35 -71.01 -41.68 -21.12
CA PHE A 35 -70.04 -40.97 -21.95
C PHE A 35 -69.81 -39.52 -21.48
N LEU A 36 -70.88 -38.77 -21.22
CA LEU A 36 -70.81 -37.41 -20.65
C LEU A 36 -70.13 -37.39 -19.28
N MET A 37 -70.43 -38.38 -18.43
CA MET A 37 -69.82 -38.51 -17.11
C MET A 37 -68.31 -38.78 -17.21
N VAL A 38 -67.90 -39.69 -18.10
CA VAL A 38 -66.48 -39.98 -18.37
C VAL A 38 -65.78 -38.76 -18.97
N VAL A 39 -66.35 -38.12 -19.98
CA VAL A 39 -65.79 -36.92 -20.61
C VAL A 39 -65.67 -35.78 -19.60
N GLY A 40 -66.69 -35.57 -18.76
CA GLY A 40 -66.66 -34.57 -17.68
C GLY A 40 -65.56 -34.85 -16.66
N PHE A 41 -65.44 -36.10 -16.19
CA PHE A 41 -64.39 -36.50 -15.24
C PHE A 41 -62.98 -36.36 -15.84
N VAL A 42 -62.80 -36.81 -17.09
CA VAL A 42 -61.54 -36.68 -17.83
C VAL A 42 -61.22 -35.21 -18.07
N TYR A 43 -62.18 -34.37 -18.47
CA TYR A 43 -62.00 -32.95 -18.69
C TYR A 43 -61.55 -32.23 -17.41
N ILE A 44 -62.18 -32.50 -16.26
CA ILE A 44 -61.78 -31.91 -14.98
C ILE A 44 -60.36 -32.33 -14.59
N LYS A 45 -60.03 -33.63 -14.68
CA LYS A 45 -58.69 -34.13 -14.34
C LYS A 45 -57.61 -33.64 -15.32
N ALA A 46 -57.90 -33.61 -16.62
CA ALA A 46 -57.01 -33.12 -17.65
C ALA A 46 -56.77 -31.61 -17.53
N LYS A 47 -57.83 -30.82 -17.34
CA LYS A 47 -57.75 -29.37 -17.09
C LYS A 47 -56.86 -29.09 -15.88
N ASN A 48 -57.09 -29.75 -14.74
CA ASN A 48 -56.31 -29.53 -13.53
C ASN A 48 -54.82 -29.89 -13.72
N LYS A 49 -54.51 -30.99 -14.43
CA LYS A 49 -53.12 -31.37 -14.74
C LYS A 49 -52.43 -30.39 -15.70
N ILE A 50 -53.14 -29.91 -16.74
CA ILE A 50 -52.60 -28.96 -17.71
C ILE A 50 -52.36 -27.60 -17.04
N LEU A 51 -53.31 -27.11 -16.23
CA LEU A 51 -53.15 -25.87 -15.47
C LEU A 51 -51.97 -25.97 -14.50
N GLY A 52 -51.88 -27.06 -13.72
CA GLY A 52 -50.76 -27.27 -12.81
C GLY A 52 -49.40 -27.37 -13.51
N ALA A 53 -49.35 -27.96 -14.72
CA ALA A 53 -48.12 -28.00 -15.53
C ALA A 53 -47.75 -26.62 -16.09
N LEU A 54 -48.73 -25.80 -16.50
CA LEU A 54 -48.51 -24.42 -16.93
C LEU A 54 -48.04 -23.54 -15.76
N ASP A 55 -48.69 -23.66 -14.60
CA ASP A 55 -48.32 -22.94 -13.38
C ASP A 55 -46.92 -23.36 -12.90
N GLY A 56 -46.61 -24.66 -12.93
CA GLY A 56 -45.28 -25.18 -12.60
C GLY A 56 -44.19 -24.64 -13.54
N ARG A 57 -44.48 -24.56 -14.85
CA ARG A 57 -43.58 -23.94 -15.83
C ARG A 57 -43.43 -22.44 -15.57
N GLY A 58 -44.51 -21.73 -15.28
CA GLY A 58 -44.50 -20.30 -14.95
C GLY A 58 -43.67 -20.01 -13.71
N ALA A 59 -43.85 -20.79 -12.65
CA ALA A 59 -43.08 -20.71 -11.42
C ALA A 59 -41.58 -21.01 -11.65
N ALA A 60 -41.25 -22.03 -12.46
CA ALA A 60 -39.87 -22.34 -12.80
C ALA A 60 -39.20 -21.24 -13.64
N VAL A 61 -39.90 -20.64 -14.60
CA VAL A 61 -39.38 -19.50 -15.39
C VAL A 61 -39.19 -18.28 -14.49
N LYS A 62 -40.15 -17.99 -13.60
CA LYS A 62 -40.02 -16.90 -12.63
C LYS A 62 -38.82 -17.10 -11.71
N ALA A 63 -38.64 -18.30 -11.15
CA ALA A 63 -37.48 -18.62 -10.31
C ALA A 63 -36.15 -18.41 -11.05
N LYS A 64 -36.04 -18.87 -12.31
CA LYS A 64 -34.83 -18.64 -13.14
C LYS A 64 -34.59 -17.18 -13.45
N LEU A 65 -35.65 -16.39 -13.71
CA LEU A 65 -35.53 -14.95 -13.95
C LEU A 65 -35.11 -14.20 -12.69
N ASP A 66 -35.65 -14.59 -11.53
CA ASP A 66 -35.29 -14.00 -10.24
C ASP A 66 -33.83 -14.33 -9.87
N GLU A 67 -33.38 -15.57 -10.10
CA GLU A 67 -31.99 -15.98 -9.94
C GLU A 67 -31.04 -15.22 -10.89
N ALA A 68 -31.41 -15.09 -12.17
CA ALA A 68 -30.62 -14.34 -13.15
C ALA A 68 -30.53 -12.85 -12.81
N ARG A 69 -31.62 -12.25 -12.29
CA ARG A 69 -31.63 -10.87 -11.79
C ARG A 69 -30.70 -10.72 -10.60
N LYS A 70 -30.82 -11.61 -9.61
CA LYS A 70 -29.94 -11.61 -8.44
C LYS A 70 -28.46 -11.75 -8.83
N LEU A 71 -28.13 -12.68 -9.72
CA LEU A 71 -26.76 -12.87 -10.20
C LEU A 71 -26.22 -11.63 -10.93
N ARG A 72 -27.07 -10.96 -11.73
CA ARG A 72 -26.71 -9.69 -12.38
C ARG A 72 -26.43 -8.61 -11.34
N ASP A 73 -27.30 -8.47 -10.35
CA ASP A 73 -27.17 -7.44 -9.31
C ASP A 73 -25.91 -7.68 -8.46
N ASP A 74 -25.64 -8.94 -8.08
CA ASP A 74 -24.42 -9.34 -7.37
C ASP A 74 -23.16 -9.06 -8.22
N ALA A 75 -23.18 -9.36 -9.52
CA ALA A 75 -22.07 -9.08 -10.43
C ALA A 75 -21.83 -7.57 -10.62
N GLN A 76 -22.89 -6.77 -10.70
CA GLN A 76 -22.80 -5.32 -10.78
C GLN A 76 -22.26 -4.71 -9.48
N ALA A 77 -22.71 -5.20 -8.32
CA ALA A 77 -22.20 -4.79 -7.02
C ALA A 77 -20.70 -5.11 -6.89
N LEU A 78 -20.29 -6.32 -7.28
CA LEU A 78 -18.90 -6.75 -7.25
C LEU A 78 -18.02 -5.92 -8.19
N LEU A 79 -18.48 -5.62 -9.41
CA LEU A 79 -17.77 -4.76 -10.34
C LEU A 79 -17.60 -3.34 -9.78
N ALA A 80 -18.66 -2.77 -9.20
CA ALA A 80 -18.61 -1.44 -8.59
C ALA A 80 -17.63 -1.40 -7.40
N GLU A 81 -17.61 -2.47 -6.60
CA GLU A 81 -16.67 -2.63 -5.49
C GLU A 81 -15.22 -2.72 -6.00
N TYR A 82 -14.94 -3.56 -7.01
CA TYR A 82 -13.60 -3.66 -7.60
C TYR A 82 -13.12 -2.33 -8.19
N GLN A 83 -13.99 -1.62 -8.92
CA GLN A 83 -13.65 -0.30 -9.45
C GLN A 83 -13.37 0.72 -8.35
N ARG A 84 -14.13 0.67 -7.25
CA ARG A 84 -13.87 1.52 -6.07
C ARG A 84 -12.53 1.17 -5.42
N ARG A 85 -12.29 -0.10 -5.13
CA ARG A 85 -11.02 -0.60 -4.57
C ARG A 85 -9.83 -0.25 -5.47
N GLN A 86 -9.97 -0.35 -6.79
CA GLN A 86 -8.95 0.05 -7.75
C GLN A 86 -8.64 1.55 -7.66
N ARG A 87 -9.67 2.41 -7.65
CA ARG A 87 -9.48 3.86 -7.50
C ARG A 87 -8.85 4.23 -6.17
N ASP A 88 -9.27 3.59 -5.08
CA ASP A 88 -8.75 3.85 -3.75
C ASP A 88 -7.28 3.38 -3.64
N ALA A 89 -6.93 2.21 -4.20
CA ALA A 89 -5.55 1.73 -4.28
C ALA A 89 -4.66 2.63 -5.15
N MET A 90 -5.17 3.16 -6.27
CA MET A 90 -4.43 4.13 -7.09
C MET A 90 -4.15 5.43 -6.34
N LYS A 91 -5.15 5.95 -5.59
CA LYS A 91 -4.96 7.14 -4.75
C LYS A 91 -3.94 6.90 -3.65
N GLU A 92 -4.02 5.76 -2.96
CA GLU A 92 -3.07 5.38 -1.92
C GLU A 92 -1.65 5.25 -2.49
N ALA A 93 -1.48 4.64 -3.66
CA ALA A 93 -0.19 4.57 -4.35
C ALA A 93 0.35 5.97 -4.70
N ASP A 94 -0.49 6.86 -5.22
CA ASP A 94 -0.11 8.25 -5.51
C ASP A 94 0.28 9.02 -4.23
N GLU A 95 -0.44 8.82 -3.12
CA GLU A 95 -0.14 9.40 -1.82
C GLU A 95 1.20 8.88 -1.27
N ILE A 96 1.47 7.57 -1.35
CA ILE A 96 2.77 6.97 -0.98
C ILE A 96 3.90 7.59 -1.79
N ILE A 97 3.73 7.74 -3.12
CA ILE A 97 4.75 8.33 -4.00
C ILE A 97 4.98 9.81 -3.64
N ARG A 98 3.92 10.58 -3.38
CA ARG A 98 4.05 11.99 -2.96
C ARG A 98 4.79 12.09 -1.63
N HIS A 99 4.36 11.34 -0.62
CA HIS A 99 5.01 11.32 0.69
C HIS A 99 6.49 10.90 0.58
N ALA A 100 6.81 9.89 -0.23
CA ALA A 100 8.19 9.47 -0.46
C ALA A 100 9.04 10.57 -1.14
N LYS A 101 8.47 11.33 -2.07
CA LYS A 101 9.15 12.47 -2.73
C LYS A 101 9.38 13.62 -1.75
N ASP A 102 8.38 13.96 -0.94
CA ASP A 102 8.47 15.02 0.06
C ASP A 102 9.51 14.67 1.13
N GLU A 103 9.52 13.42 1.61
CA GLU A 103 10.53 12.91 2.55
C GLU A 103 11.93 12.89 1.93
N ALA A 104 12.07 12.48 0.66
CA ALA A 104 13.34 12.53 -0.04
C ALA A 104 13.85 13.97 -0.20
N ALA A 105 12.97 14.93 -0.50
CA ALA A 105 13.33 16.35 -0.59
C ALA A 105 13.77 16.91 0.77
N ARG A 106 13.03 16.59 1.83
CA ARG A 106 13.37 16.98 3.21
C ARG A 106 14.72 16.41 3.66
N LEU A 107 14.97 15.13 3.36
CA LEU A 107 16.22 14.47 3.70
C LEU A 107 17.40 15.06 2.92
N ARG A 108 17.23 15.38 1.63
CA ARG A 108 18.25 16.07 0.82
C ARG A 108 18.58 17.44 1.38
N ALA A 109 17.58 18.27 1.65
CA ALA A 109 17.78 19.60 2.22
C ALA A 109 18.49 19.54 3.58
N LYS A 110 18.12 18.57 4.44
CA LYS A 110 18.81 18.34 5.71
C LYS A 110 20.26 17.89 5.50
N ALA A 111 20.51 16.96 4.59
CA ALA A 111 21.85 16.47 4.30
C ALA A 111 22.76 17.58 3.73
N GLU A 112 22.23 18.45 2.89
CA GLU A 112 22.93 19.63 2.36
C GLU A 112 23.28 20.61 3.50
N ALA A 113 22.34 20.92 4.38
CA ALA A 113 22.59 21.78 5.54
C ALA A 113 23.62 21.19 6.50
N ASP A 114 23.54 19.89 6.79
CA ASP A 114 24.50 19.19 7.65
C ASP A 114 25.91 19.14 7.02
N LEU A 115 25.98 18.96 5.70
CA LEU A 115 27.24 19.00 4.94
C LEU A 115 27.85 20.40 4.96
N GLU A 116 27.08 21.45 4.70
CA GLU A 116 27.55 22.83 4.76
C GLU A 116 28.07 23.18 6.16
N ALA A 117 27.32 22.82 7.20
CA ALA A 117 27.75 23.02 8.58
C ALA A 117 29.05 22.24 8.90
N SER A 118 29.21 21.03 8.37
CA SER A 118 30.43 20.23 8.51
C SER A 118 31.63 20.87 7.81
N ILE A 119 31.44 21.38 6.58
CA ILE A 119 32.47 22.08 5.81
C ILE A 119 32.91 23.34 6.56
N ARG A 120 31.98 24.21 6.98
CA ARG A 120 32.30 25.42 7.75
C ARG A 120 33.08 25.12 9.04
N ARG A 121 32.70 24.07 9.77
CA ARG A 121 33.46 23.63 10.96
C ARG A 121 34.88 23.17 10.61
N ARG A 122 35.06 22.44 9.51
CA ARG A 122 36.39 21.98 9.06
C ARG A 122 37.25 23.14 8.59
N GLU A 123 36.67 24.11 7.89
CA GLU A 123 37.35 25.34 7.49
C GLU A 123 37.81 26.13 8.71
N GLN A 124 36.93 26.34 9.69
CA GLN A 124 37.31 27.02 10.94
C GLN A 124 38.43 26.29 11.66
N GLN A 125 38.33 24.95 11.80
CA GLN A 125 39.39 24.14 12.40
C GLN A 125 40.71 24.23 11.64
N ALA A 126 40.69 24.33 10.32
CA ALA A 126 41.90 24.51 9.51
C ALA A 126 42.52 25.89 9.74
N VAL A 127 41.69 26.95 9.74
CA VAL A 127 42.12 28.34 10.04
C VAL A 127 42.72 28.42 11.44
N ASP A 128 42.08 27.86 12.46
CA ASP A 128 42.57 27.87 13.83
C ASP A 128 43.91 27.14 13.96
N ARG A 129 44.08 26.00 13.26
CA ARG A 129 45.35 25.26 13.21
C ARG A 129 46.46 26.05 12.51
N ILE A 130 46.14 26.73 11.42
CA ILE A 130 47.09 27.60 10.70
C ILE A 130 47.55 28.72 11.62
N ALA A 131 46.62 29.43 12.26
CA ALA A 131 46.94 30.51 13.20
C ALA A 131 47.81 30.02 14.37
N GLN A 132 47.53 28.83 14.90
CA GLN A 132 48.33 28.23 15.95
C GLN A 132 49.74 27.85 15.47
N ALA A 133 49.87 27.31 14.26
CA ALA A 133 51.17 26.97 13.65
C ALA A 133 52.00 28.22 13.34
N GLU A 134 51.37 29.30 12.84
CA GLU A 134 52.01 30.59 12.60
C GLU A 134 52.53 31.21 13.90
N ALA A 135 51.73 31.20 14.97
CA ALA A 135 52.14 31.69 16.28
C ALA A 135 53.34 30.89 16.84
N GLN A 136 53.34 29.56 16.66
CA GLN A 136 54.47 28.70 17.06
C GLN A 136 55.73 28.98 16.23
N ALA A 137 55.60 29.11 14.91
CA ALA A 137 56.71 29.43 14.02
C ALA A 137 57.33 30.80 14.34
N LEU A 138 56.50 31.81 14.58
CA LEU A 138 56.97 33.14 15.00
C LEU A 138 57.70 33.09 16.34
N ALA A 139 57.18 32.31 17.31
CA ALA A 139 57.85 32.11 18.59
C ALA A 139 59.22 31.41 18.44
N GLN A 140 59.33 30.42 17.56
CA GLN A 140 60.58 29.74 17.25
C GLN A 140 61.61 30.69 16.60
N VAL A 141 61.20 31.47 15.60
CA VAL A 141 62.06 32.47 14.95
C VAL A 141 62.55 33.51 15.96
N ARG A 142 61.68 33.98 16.85
CA ARG A 142 62.06 34.92 17.92
C ARG A 142 63.07 34.31 18.87
N ASN A 143 62.87 33.06 19.29
CA ASN A 143 63.79 32.38 20.21
C ASN A 143 65.17 32.19 19.56
N GLU A 144 65.22 31.76 18.30
CA GLU A 144 66.48 31.64 17.54
C GLU A 144 67.19 33.00 17.41
N ALA A 145 66.47 34.08 17.12
CA ALA A 145 67.03 35.41 17.06
C ALA A 145 67.60 35.87 18.42
N VAL A 146 66.92 35.54 19.53
CA VAL A 146 67.41 35.80 20.89
C VAL A 146 68.68 35.00 21.17
N ASP A 147 68.72 33.72 20.81
CA ASP A 147 69.89 32.86 21.01
C ASP A 147 71.11 33.36 20.20
N VAL A 148 70.91 33.76 18.95
CA VAL A 148 71.95 34.38 18.10
C VAL A 148 72.43 35.70 18.70
N ALA A 149 71.51 36.56 19.17
CA ALA A 149 71.88 37.85 19.80
C ALA A 149 72.66 37.65 21.10
N VAL A 150 72.25 36.70 21.96
CA VAL A 150 72.96 36.35 23.20
C VAL A 150 74.34 35.76 22.88
N SER A 151 74.45 34.89 21.87
CA SER A 151 75.72 34.33 21.41
C SER A 151 76.68 35.42 20.91
N ALA A 152 76.20 36.32 20.04
CA ALA A 152 76.98 37.45 19.54
C ALA A 152 77.42 38.40 20.67
N ALA A 153 76.53 38.70 21.63
CA ALA A 153 76.87 39.49 22.81
C ALA A 153 77.96 38.81 23.66
N ARG A 154 77.87 37.49 23.88
CA ARG A 154 78.91 36.70 24.58
C ARG A 154 80.25 36.76 23.85
N SER A 155 80.26 36.59 22.53
CA SER A 155 81.49 36.69 21.72
C SER A 155 82.11 38.08 21.74
N LEU A 156 81.29 39.14 21.65
CA LEU A 156 81.75 40.52 21.75
C LEU A 156 82.35 40.82 23.14
N MET A 157 81.68 40.37 24.21
CA MET A 157 82.21 40.49 25.57
C MET A 157 83.54 39.75 25.70
N ALA A 158 83.62 38.49 25.25
CA ALA A 158 84.85 37.70 25.33
C ALA A 158 86.03 38.31 24.55
N GLY A 159 85.78 38.95 23.40
CA GLY A 159 86.82 39.60 22.60
C GLY A 159 87.25 40.99 23.08
N SER A 160 86.38 41.72 23.79
CA SER A 160 86.62 43.12 24.19
C SER A 160 86.99 43.30 25.67
N LEU A 161 86.93 42.24 26.49
CA LEU A 161 87.22 42.32 27.94
C LEU A 161 88.72 42.56 28.19
N ALA A 162 89.09 43.83 28.37
CA ALA A 162 90.40 44.19 28.89
C ALA A 162 90.54 43.70 30.35
N LYS A 163 91.78 43.43 30.79
CA LYS A 163 92.06 42.95 32.17
C LYS A 163 91.49 43.87 33.26
N ALA A 164 91.41 45.17 32.97
CA ALA A 164 90.79 46.16 33.86
C ALA A 164 89.27 45.95 34.01
N ASP A 165 88.57 45.61 32.93
CA ASP A 165 87.13 45.36 32.95
C ASP A 165 86.79 44.05 33.65
N GLN A 166 87.64 43.01 33.49
CA GLN A 166 87.51 41.75 34.23
C GLN A 166 87.62 41.96 35.75
N ASN A 167 88.61 42.73 36.21
CA ASN A 167 88.74 43.04 37.63
C ASN A 167 87.55 43.85 38.16
N ARG A 168 87.09 44.87 37.42
CA ARG A 168 85.88 45.62 37.79
C ARG A 168 84.63 44.73 37.89
N LEU A 169 84.46 43.78 36.98
CA LEU A 169 83.35 42.82 37.01
C LEU A 169 83.45 41.86 38.20
N ILE A 170 84.66 41.41 38.56
CA ILE A 170 84.89 40.60 39.76
C ILE A 170 84.55 41.40 41.01
N ASP A 171 85.04 42.63 41.13
CA ASP A 171 84.76 43.50 42.28
C ASP A 171 83.25 43.78 42.41
N ALA A 172 82.57 44.04 41.29
CA ALA A 172 81.12 44.22 41.26
C ALA A 172 80.36 42.93 41.65
N ALA A 173 80.80 41.76 41.18
CA ALA A 173 80.19 40.48 41.55
C ALA A 173 80.40 40.13 43.02
N ILE A 174 81.56 40.46 43.59
CA ILE A 174 81.84 40.34 45.02
C ILE A 174 80.97 41.31 45.83
N ALA A 175 80.77 42.53 45.34
CA ALA A 175 79.91 43.52 45.99
C ALA A 175 78.41 43.18 45.95
N ASP A 176 77.95 42.44 44.92
CA ASP A 176 76.55 42.01 44.77
C ASP A 176 76.23 40.71 45.54
N LEU A 177 77.24 39.89 45.84
CA LEU A 177 77.10 38.63 46.57
C LEU A 177 76.34 38.74 47.91
N PRO A 178 76.56 39.78 48.75
CA PRO A 178 75.80 39.98 49.98
C PRO A 178 74.30 40.17 49.75
N GLY A 179 73.89 40.71 48.59
CA GLY A 179 72.49 40.96 48.26
C GLY A 179 71.71 39.72 47.81
N LYS A 180 72.39 38.63 47.45
CA LYS A 180 71.78 37.37 46.97
C LYS A 180 71.81 36.23 47.99
N LEU A 181 72.39 36.45 49.17
CA LEU A 181 72.53 35.46 50.24
C LEU A 181 71.55 35.70 51.40
N HIS A 182 70.43 36.36 51.15
CA HIS A 182 69.30 36.51 52.08
C HIS A 182 68.05 35.81 51.55
#